data_AF-A0A3G8Y9G5-F1
#
_entry.id   AF-A0A3G8Y9G5-F1
#
_cell.length_a   1.000
_cell.length_b   1.000
_cell.length_c   1.000
_cell.angle_alpha   90.00
_cell.angle_beta   90.00
_cell.angle_gamma   90.00
#
_symmetry.space_group_name_H-M   'P 1'
#
loop_
_entity.id
_entity.type
_entity.pdbx_description
1 polymer ?
#
loop_
_entity_poly.entity_id
_entity_poly.type
_entity_poly.pdbx_seq_one_letter_code
_entity_poly.pdbx_strand_id
1 'polypeptide(L)'
;MTPMITFPAPTSLPYVGGCSSEPAFFALDSLVHYRADMVVGAQHLPQVVVLDTLRAVLADPAAYGVTREAAEDARQSFLELAGQALTAQGGQVAWLEREFQR
;
A
#
# COMPACT_ATOMS: atom_id res chain seq x y z
N MET A 1 -12.01 -15.95 6.45
CA MET A 1 -11.80 -15.99 4.98
C MET A 1 -10.36 -15.64 4.74
N THR A 2 -9.60 -16.50 4.07
CA THR A 2 -8.18 -16.24 3.77
C THR A 2 -8.12 -15.15 2.70
N PRO A 3 -7.40 -14.04 2.92
CA PRO A 3 -7.31 -12.99 1.91
C PRO A 3 -6.63 -13.57 0.66
N MET A 4 -7.28 -13.40 -0.50
CA MET A 4 -6.74 -13.80 -1.81
C MET A 4 -5.54 -12.92 -2.20
N ILE A 5 -5.40 -11.76 -1.57
CA ILE A 5 -4.32 -10.81 -1.81
C ILE A 5 -3.56 -10.60 -0.51
N THR A 6 -2.26 -10.87 -0.49
CA THR A 6 -1.42 -10.66 0.68
C THR A 6 -0.17 -9.88 0.32
N PHE A 7 0.28 -9.05 1.26
CA PHE A 7 1.51 -8.29 1.18
C PHE A 7 1.97 -7.96 2.61
N PRO A 8 3.28 -7.86 2.84
CA PRO A 8 3.78 -7.48 4.15
C PRO A 8 3.39 -6.03 4.48
N ALA A 9 3.21 -5.78 5.78
CA ALA A 9 3.08 -4.41 6.27
C ALA A 9 4.42 -3.66 6.04
N PRO A 10 4.39 -2.36 5.75
CA PRO A 10 5.60 -1.55 5.69
C PRO A 10 6.25 -1.53 7.10
N THR A 11 7.33 -2.30 7.26
CA THR A 11 7.94 -2.60 8.57
C THR A 11 8.70 -1.43 9.17
N SER A 12 9.20 -0.51 8.36
CA SER A 12 9.88 0.68 8.85
C SER A 12 9.90 1.76 7.77
N LEU A 13 9.27 2.90 8.04
CA LEU A 13 9.56 4.10 7.27
C LEU A 13 10.99 4.53 7.62
N PRO A 14 11.81 4.96 6.65
CA PRO A 14 13.17 5.37 6.95
C PRO A 14 13.13 6.48 8.00
N TYR A 15 13.62 6.17 9.20
CA TYR A 15 13.70 7.14 10.29
C TYR A 15 14.80 8.14 9.95
N VAL A 16 14.42 9.29 9.40
CA VAL A 16 15.31 10.44 9.23
C VAL A 16 15.42 11.18 10.55
N GLY A 17 16.18 10.60 11.49
CA GLY A 17 16.61 11.30 12.69
C GLY A 17 17.45 12.52 12.31
N GLY A 18 16.84 13.70 12.30
CA GLY A 18 17.53 14.98 12.13
C GLY A 18 16.80 15.94 11.20
N CYS A 19 16.32 17.06 11.77
CA CYS A 19 15.92 18.32 11.11
C CYS A 19 15.25 18.23 9.71
N SER A 20 14.51 17.17 9.39
CA SER A 20 13.65 17.16 8.20
C SER A 20 12.45 18.02 8.51
N SER A 21 12.25 19.07 7.71
CA SER A 21 11.16 20.02 7.89
C SER A 21 9.78 19.38 7.77
N GLU A 22 9.69 18.21 7.12
CA GLU A 22 8.43 17.61 6.65
C GLU A 22 8.43 16.05 6.69
N PRO A 23 8.52 15.43 7.89
CA PRO A 23 8.60 13.97 8.03
C PRO A 23 7.39 13.22 7.45
N ALA A 24 6.20 13.83 7.48
CA ALA A 24 4.98 13.25 6.96
C ALA A 24 4.96 13.12 5.42
N PHE A 25 5.54 14.08 4.69
CA PHE A 25 5.62 14.01 3.23
C PHE A 25 6.65 12.99 2.76
N PHE A 26 7.77 12.88 3.47
CA PHE A 26 8.76 11.84 3.21
C PHE A 26 8.20 10.44 3.49
N ALA A 27 7.43 10.30 4.56
CA ALA A 27 6.70 9.07 4.87
C ALA A 27 5.71 8.70 3.76
N LEU A 28 4.91 9.67 3.29
CA LEU A 28 3.97 9.46 2.18
C LEU A 28 4.70 9.00 0.91
N ASP A 29 5.77 9.69 0.51
CA ASP A 29 6.57 9.32 -0.67
C ASP A 29 7.15 7.89 -0.55
N SER A 30 7.69 7.56 0.63
CA SER A 30 8.20 6.22 0.91
C SER A 30 7.11 5.13 0.79
N LEU A 31 5.88 5.44 1.22
CA LEU A 31 4.74 4.52 1.13
C LEU A 31 4.20 4.38 -0.30
N VAL A 32 4.19 5.47 -1.08
CA VAL A 32 3.81 5.45 -2.50
C VAL A 32 4.77 4.59 -3.31
N HIS A 33 6.07 4.61 -2.98
CA HIS A 33 7.10 3.81 -3.62
C HIS A 33 7.40 2.48 -2.91
N TYR A 34 6.59 2.10 -1.91
CA TYR A 34 6.82 0.90 -1.11
C TYR A 34 6.79 -0.36 -1.98
N ARG A 35 7.92 -1.09 -1.98
CA ARG A 35 8.09 -2.34 -2.70
C ARG A 35 8.07 -3.52 -1.75
N ALA A 36 7.34 -4.55 -2.14
CA ALA A 36 7.26 -5.80 -1.41
C ALA A 36 6.90 -6.96 -2.33
N ASP A 37 7.08 -8.16 -1.81
CA ASP A 37 6.56 -9.36 -2.45
C ASP A 37 5.05 -9.43 -2.16
N MET A 38 4.23 -9.50 -3.20
CA MET A 38 2.79 -9.62 -3.12
C MET A 38 2.32 -10.97 -3.62
N VAL A 39 1.28 -11.52 -3.01
CA VAL A 39 0.51 -12.63 -3.59
C VAL A 39 -0.84 -12.08 -4.01
N VAL A 40 -1.26 -12.35 -5.24
CA VAL A 40 -2.55 -11.96 -5.79
C VAL A 40 -3.19 -13.19 -6.42
N GLY A 41 -4.18 -13.77 -5.75
CA GLY A 41 -4.77 -15.05 -6.15
C GLY A 41 -3.73 -16.17 -6.17
N ALA A 42 -3.47 -16.73 -7.34
CA ALA A 42 -2.44 -17.75 -7.55
C ALA A 42 -1.07 -17.19 -7.96
N GLN A 43 -0.96 -15.86 -8.14
CA GLN A 43 0.24 -15.22 -8.65
C GLN A 43 1.11 -14.70 -7.50
N HIS A 44 2.41 -14.99 -7.56
CA HIS A 44 3.40 -14.39 -6.69
C HIS A 44 4.17 -13.32 -7.48
N LEU A 45 4.10 -12.07 -7.00
CA LEU A 45 4.65 -10.87 -7.62
C LEU A 45 5.80 -10.34 -6.73
N PRO A 46 7.07 -10.66 -7.04
CA PRO A 46 8.19 -10.25 -6.21
C PRO A 46 8.58 -8.78 -6.43
N GLN A 47 8.92 -8.08 -5.36
CA GLN A 47 9.51 -6.72 -5.36
C GLN A 47 8.71 -5.66 -6.16
N VAL A 48 7.39 -5.82 -6.20
CA VAL A 48 6.48 -4.89 -6.89
C VAL A 48 6.12 -3.71 -6.01
N VAL A 49 5.80 -2.57 -6.65
CA VAL A 49 5.25 -1.42 -5.92
C VAL A 49 3.82 -1.76 -5.52
N VAL A 50 3.57 -1.84 -4.21
CA VAL A 50 2.29 -2.35 -3.69
C VAL A 50 1.12 -1.49 -4.12
N LEU A 51 1.26 -0.17 -4.02
CA LEU A 51 0.23 0.78 -4.42
C LEU A 51 -0.13 0.66 -5.91
N ASP A 52 0.88 0.59 -6.79
CA ASP A 52 0.69 0.46 -8.24
C ASP A 52 0.01 -0.87 -8.60
N THR A 53 0.45 -1.95 -7.95
CA THR A 53 -0.14 -3.28 -8.15
C THR A 53 -1.59 -3.30 -7.69
N LEU A 54 -1.92 -2.73 -6.53
CA LEU A 54 -3.29 -2.64 -6.06
C LEU A 54 -4.17 -1.78 -6.98
N ARG A 55 -3.65 -0.67 -7.54
CA ARG A 55 -4.36 0.13 -8.54
C ARG A 55 -4.68 -0.70 -9.79
N ALA A 56 -3.72 -1.46 -10.29
CA ALA A 56 -3.92 -2.34 -11.44
C ALA A 56 -4.96 -3.44 -11.15
N VAL A 57 -4.90 -4.06 -9.96
CA VAL A 57 -5.86 -5.08 -9.52
C VAL A 57 -7.27 -4.51 -9.33
N LEU A 58 -7.40 -3.28 -8.81
CA LEU A 58 -8.70 -2.61 -8.69
C LEU A 58 -9.29 -2.22 -10.06
N ALA A 59 -8.43 -1.89 -11.02
CA ALA A 59 -8.85 -1.53 -12.38
C ALA A 59 -9.38 -2.75 -13.15
N ASP A 60 -8.72 -3.91 -13.04
CA ASP A 60 -9.17 -5.15 -13.67
C ASP A 60 -8.91 -6.38 -12.77
N PRO A 61 -9.76 -6.64 -11.76
CA PRO A 61 -9.56 -7.75 -10.83
C PRO A 61 -9.66 -9.12 -11.52
N ALA A 62 -10.39 -9.21 -12.63
CA ALA A 62 -10.56 -10.45 -13.38
C ALA A 62 -9.25 -10.88 -14.06
N ALA A 63 -8.44 -9.94 -14.55
CA ALA A 63 -7.11 -10.23 -15.12
C ALA A 63 -6.15 -10.87 -14.09
N TYR A 64 -6.36 -10.60 -12.81
CA TYR A 64 -5.58 -11.17 -11.72
C TYR A 64 -6.23 -12.40 -11.06
N GLY A 65 -7.41 -12.81 -11.54
CA GLY A 65 -8.14 -13.97 -11.03
C GLY A 65 -8.71 -13.76 -9.63
N VAL A 66 -8.98 -12.51 -9.24
CA VAL A 66 -9.57 -12.15 -7.94
C VAL A 66 -10.93 -11.50 -8.11
N THR A 67 -11.75 -11.50 -7.06
CA THR A 67 -13.02 -10.77 -7.06
C THR A 67 -12.79 -9.28 -6.79
N ARG A 68 -13.75 -8.45 -7.20
CA ARG A 68 -13.72 -7.02 -6.88
C ARG A 68 -13.74 -6.77 -5.37
N GLU A 69 -14.49 -7.56 -4.61
CA GLU A 69 -14.51 -7.50 -3.15
C GLU A 69 -13.12 -7.76 -2.55
N ALA A 70 -12.41 -8.78 -3.03
CA ALA A 70 -11.05 -9.07 -2.57
C ALA A 70 -10.06 -7.94 -2.91
N ALA A 71 -10.23 -7.27 -4.05
CA ALA A 71 -9.41 -6.11 -4.42
C ALA A 71 -9.67 -4.90 -3.51
N GLU A 72 -10.93 -4.60 -3.17
CA GLU A 72 -11.29 -3.52 -2.24
C GLU A 72 -10.85 -3.85 -0.80
N ASP A 73 -10.97 -5.10 -0.35
CA ASP A 73 -10.44 -5.55 0.95
C ASP A 73 -8.91 -5.37 1.04
N ALA A 74 -8.20 -5.67 -0.05
CA ALA A 74 -6.75 -5.47 -0.13
C ALA A 74 -6.37 -3.99 -0.10
N ARG A 75 -7.13 -3.13 -0.78
CA ARG A 75 -6.99 -1.67 -0.70
C ARG A 75 -7.20 -1.18 0.74
N GLN A 76 -8.27 -1.63 1.40
CA GLN A 76 -8.56 -1.28 2.78
C GLN A 76 -7.42 -1.70 3.71
N SER A 77 -6.94 -2.95 3.56
CA SER A 77 -5.81 -3.47 4.33
C SER A 77 -4.54 -2.65 4.14
N PHE A 78 -4.27 -2.19 2.91
CA PHE A 78 -3.13 -1.31 2.64
C PHE A 78 -3.30 0.05 3.33
N LEU A 79 -4.48 0.66 3.24
CA LEU A 79 -4.76 1.94 3.89
C LEU A 79 -4.66 1.85 5.42
N GLU A 80 -5.09 0.75 6.02
CA GLU A 80 -4.94 0.51 7.45
C GLU A 80 -3.46 0.38 7.86
N LEU A 81 -2.70 -0.49 7.18
CA LEU A 81 -1.30 -0.74 7.52
C LEU A 81 -0.39 0.46 7.22
N ALA A 82 -0.48 1.02 6.00
CA ALA A 82 0.29 2.18 5.59
C ALA A 82 -0.17 3.45 6.30
N GLY A 83 -1.47 3.58 6.57
CA GLY A 83 -2.05 4.72 7.29
C GLY A 83 -1.58 4.80 8.73
N GLN A 84 -1.42 3.67 9.41
CA GLN A 84 -0.81 3.63 10.75
C GLN A 84 0.64 4.15 10.72
N ALA A 85 1.44 3.69 9.75
CA ALA A 85 2.82 4.16 9.58
C ALA A 85 2.90 5.66 9.25
N LEU A 86 2.03 6.15 8.37
CA LEU A 86 1.96 7.56 7.99
C LEU A 86 1.52 8.47 9.14
N THR A 87 0.49 8.06 9.88
CA THR A 87 -0.04 8.81 11.03
C THR A 87 1.00 8.92 12.14
N ALA A 88 1.82 7.87 12.34
CA ALA A 88 2.94 7.91 13.29
C ALA A 88 4.00 8.98 12.94
N GLN A 89 4.06 9.44 11.69
CA GLN A 89 4.96 10.51 11.22
C GLN A 89 4.24 11.88 11.11
N GLY A 90 2.98 11.98 11.57
CA GLY A 90 2.17 13.20 11.51
C GLY A 90 1.44 13.43 10.19
N GLY A 91 1.37 12.41 9.32
CA GLY A 91 0.58 12.47 8.08
C GLY A 91 -0.89 12.07 8.28
N GLN A 92 -1.64 12.05 7.18
CA GLN A 92 -3.08 11.72 7.18
C GLN A 92 -3.38 10.59 6.20
N VAL A 93 -4.22 9.63 6.60
CA VAL A 93 -4.65 8.50 5.76
C VAL A 93 -5.28 8.99 4.45
N ALA A 94 -6.03 10.10 4.50
CA ALA A 94 -6.63 10.74 3.34
C ALA A 94 -5.62 11.12 2.24
N TRP A 95 -4.34 11.30 2.57
CA TRP A 95 -3.31 11.53 1.57
C TRP A 95 -2.99 10.26 0.79
N LEU A 96 -2.87 9.11 1.46
CA LEU A 96 -2.71 7.80 0.80
C LEU A 96 -3.93 7.43 -0.04
N GLU A 97 -5.13 7.71 0.46
CA GLU A 97 -6.37 7.46 -0.28
C GLU A 97 -6.42 8.21 -1.62
N ARG A 98 -5.90 9.45 -1.65
CA ARG A 98 -5.82 10.25 -2.88
C ARG A 98 -4.84 9.66 -3.89
N GLU A 99 -3.78 8.98 -3.44
CA GLU A 99 -2.81 8.38 -4.35
C GLU A 99 -3.38 7.18 -5.12
N PHE A 100 -4.45 6.54 -4.63
CA PHE A 100 -5.21 5.54 -5.39
C PHE A 100 -6.02 6.13 -6.55
N GLN A 101 -6.31 7.44 -6.52
CA GLN A 101 -7.12 8.13 -7.54
C GLN A 101 -6.27 8.83 -8.61
N ARG A 102 -4.94 8.80 -8.48
CA ARG A 102 -4.01 9.32 -9.48
C ARG A 102 -3.91 8.39 -10.68
#